data_AF-A0A3B9ARX7-F1
#
_entry.id   AF-A0A3B9ARX7-F1
#
_cell.length_a   1.000
_cell.length_b   1.000
_cell.length_c   1.000
_cell.angle_alpha   90.00
_cell.angle_beta   90.00
_cell.angle_gamma   90.00
#
_symmetry.space_group_name_H-M   'P 1'
#
loop_
_entity.id
_entity.type
_entity.pdbx_description
1 polymer ?
#
loop_
_entity_poly.entity_id
_entity_poly.type
_entity_poly.pdbx_seq_one_letter_code
_entity_poly.pdbx_strand_id
1 'polypeptide(L)'
;MKYKSHPMRHFTLLAAFVSLLTQARAQEPLKAHLAPCGSLGLSDWLKESRFRQPVQDRSEDTMWVAVKTHLLGKDSGTGRIAIEKYLDSFCQLNEDFGPSNIQFFMKDGWNLLNETDWHVHTTIPEGIDMMLTNNVPDALNAYFVADPAGN
;
A
#
# COMPACT_ATOMS: atom_id res chain seq x y z
N MET A 1 20.58 57.32 -39.03
CA MET A 1 20.14 55.95 -38.64
C MET A 1 19.31 55.36 -39.78
N LYS A 2 19.85 54.37 -40.50
CA LYS A 2 19.15 53.70 -41.62
C LYS A 2 18.77 52.29 -41.17
N TYR A 3 17.48 52.05 -40.99
CA TYR A 3 16.91 50.72 -40.77
C TYR A 3 16.81 50.00 -42.12
N LYS A 4 17.38 48.79 -42.22
CA LYS A 4 17.34 47.95 -43.42
C LYS A 4 16.41 46.76 -43.13
N SER A 5 15.29 46.70 -43.84
CA SER A 5 14.32 45.61 -43.80
C SER A 5 14.70 44.53 -44.82
N HIS A 6 14.58 43.25 -44.44
CA HIS A 6 14.63 42.10 -45.35
C HIS A 6 13.25 41.42 -45.37
N PRO A 7 12.68 41.08 -46.55
CA PRO A 7 11.40 40.38 -46.65
C PRO A 7 11.50 38.94 -47.20
N MET A 8 10.40 38.18 -47.02
CA MET A 8 9.95 36.94 -47.71
C MET A 8 10.72 35.64 -47.42
N ARG A 9 10.16 34.42 -47.51
CA ARG A 9 8.82 33.81 -47.71
C ARG A 9 9.03 32.30 -47.50
N HIS A 10 8.01 31.63 -46.99
CA HIS A 10 7.61 30.24 -47.29
C HIS A 10 8.68 29.21 -47.69
N PHE A 11 9.22 28.50 -46.71
CA PHE A 11 9.65 27.11 -46.80
C PHE A 11 9.52 26.64 -45.34
N THR A 12 8.54 25.82 -44.93
CA THR A 12 8.55 24.37 -45.12
C THR A 12 7.24 23.85 -44.49
N LEU A 13 6.15 23.77 -45.25
CA LEU A 13 4.80 23.41 -44.76
C LEU A 13 4.39 21.97 -45.13
N LEU A 14 5.35 21.05 -45.27
CA LEU A 14 5.09 19.72 -45.85
C LEU A 14 5.68 18.53 -45.07
N ALA A 15 5.90 18.68 -43.76
CA ALA A 15 6.38 17.59 -42.89
C ALA A 15 5.48 17.38 -41.64
N ALA A 16 4.21 17.77 -41.69
CA ALA A 16 3.33 17.78 -40.51
C ALA A 16 2.10 16.86 -40.62
N PHE A 17 2.05 15.91 -41.57
CA PHE A 17 0.81 15.16 -41.83
C PHE A 17 0.92 13.62 -41.84
N VAL A 18 2.04 13.03 -41.39
CA VAL A 18 2.20 11.55 -41.29
C VAL A 18 2.54 11.07 -39.86
N SER A 19 2.45 11.94 -38.86
CA SER A 19 2.82 11.58 -37.47
C SER A 19 1.64 11.27 -36.55
N LEU A 20 0.40 11.20 -37.08
CA LEU A 20 -0.83 11.24 -36.27
C LEU A 20 -1.49 9.87 -35.97
N LEU A 21 -0.81 8.74 -36.19
CA LEU A 21 -1.40 7.41 -35.92
C LEU A 21 -0.49 6.40 -35.19
N THR A 22 0.51 6.85 -34.44
CA THR A 22 1.10 6.00 -33.39
C THR A 22 0.23 6.09 -32.14
N GLN A 23 -0.89 5.36 -32.12
CA GLN A 23 -1.53 5.00 -30.87
C GLN A 23 -0.56 4.08 -30.12
N ALA A 24 0.24 4.64 -29.23
CA ALA A 24 0.98 3.88 -28.24
C ALA A 24 -0.06 3.22 -27.31
N ARG A 25 -0.42 1.97 -27.61
CA ARG A 25 -1.07 1.13 -26.61
C ARG A 25 -0.02 0.78 -25.57
N ALA A 26 -0.12 1.36 -24.38
CA ALA A 26 0.55 0.82 -23.22
C ALA A 26 0.00 -0.60 -23.00
N GLN A 27 0.76 -1.63 -23.39
CA GLN A 27 0.46 -2.99 -22.94
C GLN A 27 0.85 -3.03 -21.46
N GLU A 28 -0.14 -3.10 -20.56
CA GLU A 28 0.15 -3.37 -19.15
C GLU A 28 0.89 -4.72 -19.07
N PRO A 29 2.08 -4.78 -18.45
CA PRO A 29 2.81 -6.02 -18.31
C PRO A 29 1.94 -7.03 -17.54
N LEU A 30 1.88 -8.26 -18.05
CA LEU A 30 1.11 -9.36 -17.46
C LEU A 30 1.46 -9.48 -15.96
N LYS A 31 0.48 -9.31 -15.06
CA LYS A 31 0.65 -9.32 -13.59
C LYS A 31 1.46 -10.49 -13.03
N ALA A 32 1.63 -11.57 -13.79
CA ALA A 32 2.52 -12.68 -13.47
C ALA A 32 3.97 -12.25 -13.15
N HIS A 33 4.48 -11.16 -13.74
CA HIS A 33 5.82 -10.65 -13.44
C HIS A 33 5.96 -10.01 -12.06
N LEU A 34 4.83 -9.68 -11.41
CA LEU A 34 4.80 -9.14 -10.06
C LEU A 34 4.89 -10.25 -9.00
N ALA A 35 4.79 -11.53 -9.37
CA ALA A 35 4.91 -12.61 -8.41
C ALA A 35 6.26 -12.53 -7.66
N PRO A 36 6.25 -12.62 -6.32
CA PRO A 36 5.15 -13.09 -5.46
C PRO A 36 4.12 -12.02 -5.03
N CYS A 37 4.28 -10.74 -5.38
CA CYS A 37 3.40 -9.69 -4.90
C CYS A 37 2.09 -9.55 -5.71
N GLY A 38 0.97 -9.43 -4.98
CA GLY A 38 -0.36 -9.22 -5.54
C GLY A 38 -1.16 -10.51 -5.82
N SER A 39 -2.49 -10.38 -5.94
CA SER A 39 -3.37 -11.52 -6.22
C SER A 39 -3.37 -11.86 -7.73
N LEU A 40 -3.20 -13.15 -8.06
CA LEU A 40 -3.29 -13.66 -9.44
C LEU A 40 -4.70 -13.54 -10.04
N GLY A 41 -5.70 -13.21 -9.20
CA GLY A 41 -7.09 -13.08 -9.60
C GLY A 41 -7.87 -12.08 -8.75
N LEU A 42 -9.09 -11.81 -9.20
CA LEU A 42 -10.08 -11.00 -8.51
C LEU A 42 -11.00 -11.93 -7.71
N SER A 43 -11.19 -11.67 -6.41
CA SER A 43 -12.22 -12.36 -5.62
C SER A 43 -13.61 -11.99 -6.12
N ASP A 44 -14.60 -12.87 -5.90
CA ASP A 44 -15.98 -12.60 -6.36
C ASP A 44 -16.57 -11.35 -5.68
N TRP A 45 -16.25 -11.13 -4.41
CA TRP A 45 -16.56 -9.89 -3.71
C TRP A 45 -15.98 -8.65 -4.43
N LEU A 46 -14.71 -8.69 -4.87
CA LEU A 46 -14.05 -7.55 -5.53
C LEU A 46 -14.55 -7.34 -6.97
N LYS A 47 -15.08 -8.38 -7.63
CA LYS A 47 -15.80 -8.25 -8.91
C LYS A 47 -17.12 -7.54 -8.68
N GLU A 48 -17.89 -7.98 -7.68
CA GLU A 48 -19.20 -7.42 -7.36
C GLU A 48 -19.11 -5.97 -6.87
N SER A 49 -18.09 -5.63 -6.07
CA SER A 49 -17.93 -4.29 -5.50
C SER A 49 -17.71 -3.20 -6.55
N ARG A 50 -17.12 -3.51 -7.71
CA ARG A 50 -16.94 -2.54 -8.81
C ARG A 50 -18.25 -2.07 -9.43
N PHE A 51 -19.29 -2.89 -9.35
CA PHE A 51 -20.61 -2.58 -9.92
C PHE A 51 -21.57 -1.99 -8.88
N ARG A 52 -21.18 -1.96 -7.60
CA ARG A 52 -21.91 -1.19 -6.59
C ARG A 52 -21.74 0.30 -6.88
N GLN A 53 -22.83 1.05 -6.79
CA GLN A 53 -22.74 2.49 -6.90
C GLN A 53 -21.79 3.03 -5.81
N PRO A 54 -20.87 3.94 -6.15
CA PRO A 54 -20.01 4.54 -5.16
C PRO A 54 -20.88 5.23 -4.12
N VAL A 55 -20.57 5.01 -2.84
CA VAL A 55 -21.21 5.73 -1.73
C VAL A 55 -21.00 7.23 -1.99
N GLN A 56 -22.10 7.94 -2.27
CA GLN A 56 -22.06 9.37 -2.60
C GLN A 56 -21.88 10.22 -1.34
N ASP A 57 -22.48 9.80 -0.23
CA ASP A 57 -22.38 10.47 1.06
C ASP A 57 -21.36 9.76 1.94
N ARG A 58 -20.17 10.35 2.05
CA ARG A 58 -19.22 9.94 3.09
C ARG A 58 -19.64 10.58 4.41
N SER A 59 -19.46 9.85 5.51
CA SER A 59 -19.61 10.47 6.83
C SER A 59 -18.57 11.58 6.99
N GLU A 60 -19.00 12.71 7.54
CA GLU A 60 -18.07 13.76 8.00
C GLU A 60 -17.46 13.42 9.36
N ASP A 61 -17.99 12.40 10.06
CA ASP A 61 -17.50 11.96 11.35
C ASP A 61 -16.13 11.28 11.23
N THR A 62 -15.30 11.47 12.27
CA THR A 62 -14.04 10.73 12.40
C THR A 62 -14.31 9.25 12.72
N MET A 63 -13.84 8.36 11.85
CA MET A 63 -13.78 6.93 12.11
C MET A 63 -12.57 6.62 12.99
N TRP A 64 -12.83 6.13 14.21
CA TRP A 64 -11.79 5.71 15.14
C TRP A 64 -11.47 4.23 14.97
N VAL A 65 -10.21 3.91 14.71
CA VAL A 65 -9.74 2.53 14.51
C VAL A 65 -8.76 2.15 15.60
N ALA A 66 -9.17 1.20 16.44
CA ALA A 66 -8.31 0.60 17.44
C ALA A 66 -7.30 -0.33 16.76
N VAL A 67 -6.00 -0.11 16.96
CA VAL A 67 -4.94 -0.97 16.42
C VAL A 67 -4.25 -1.68 17.57
N LYS A 68 -4.24 -3.02 17.55
CA LYS A 68 -3.41 -3.82 18.45
C LYS A 68 -2.16 -4.26 17.70
N THR A 69 -1.02 -3.72 18.11
CA THR A 69 0.26 -4.03 17.49
C THR A 69 0.97 -5.16 18.22
N HIS A 70 1.49 -6.12 17.46
CA HIS A 70 2.32 -7.22 17.92
C HIS A 70 3.70 -7.12 17.26
N LEU A 71 4.73 -6.83 18.06
CA LEU A 71 6.10 -6.66 17.60
C LEU A 71 6.88 -7.95 17.86
N LEU A 72 7.24 -8.67 16.80
CA LEU A 72 7.96 -9.94 16.94
C LEU A 72 9.47 -9.75 17.00
N GLY A 73 10.10 -10.57 17.82
CA GLY A 73 11.54 -10.80 17.83
C GLY A 73 11.82 -12.29 17.99
N LYS A 74 13.09 -12.66 17.84
CA LYS A 74 13.58 -14.00 18.18
C LYS A 74 13.37 -14.30 19.66
N ASP A 75 13.58 -15.54 20.09
CA ASP A 75 13.47 -15.94 21.51
C ASP A 75 14.39 -15.10 22.42
N SER A 76 15.54 -14.68 21.87
CA SER A 76 16.48 -13.76 22.52
C SER A 76 15.98 -12.32 22.67
N GLY A 77 14.80 -11.99 22.13
CA GLY A 77 14.24 -10.63 22.05
C GLY A 77 14.82 -9.75 20.93
N THR A 78 15.77 -10.26 20.15
CA THR A 78 16.46 -9.52 19.08
C THR A 78 15.71 -9.59 17.74
N GLY A 79 16.10 -8.75 16.78
CA GLY A 79 15.54 -8.76 15.41
C GLY A 79 14.23 -7.98 15.25
N ARG A 80 13.63 -7.52 16.35
CA ARG A 80 12.42 -6.69 16.35
C ARG A 80 12.65 -5.32 15.71
N ILE A 81 11.60 -4.77 15.10
CA ILE A 81 11.57 -3.35 14.70
C ILE A 81 11.86 -2.44 15.91
N ALA A 82 12.66 -1.40 15.70
CA ALA A 82 12.87 -0.37 16.72
C ALA A 82 11.56 0.35 17.05
N ILE A 83 11.31 0.64 18.32
CA ILE A 83 10.06 1.26 18.76
C ILE A 83 9.88 2.63 18.12
N GLU A 84 10.96 3.41 18.02
CA GLU A 84 10.98 4.73 17.39
C GLU A 84 10.49 4.64 15.94
N LYS A 85 11.02 3.67 15.18
CA LYS A 85 10.60 3.45 13.79
C LYS A 85 9.13 3.05 13.68
N TYR A 86 8.64 2.24 14.63
CA TYR A 86 7.21 1.89 14.69
C TYR A 86 6.35 3.13 14.97
N LEU A 87 6.72 3.95 15.95
CA LEU A 87 5.99 5.17 16.31
C LEU A 87 5.96 6.17 15.15
N ASP A 88 7.08 6.37 14.46
CA ASP A 88 7.15 7.21 13.26
C ASP A 88 6.19 6.71 12.17
N SER A 89 6.17 5.39 11.95
CA SER A 89 5.25 4.76 10.98
C SER A 89 3.79 4.92 11.39
N PHE A 90 3.49 4.89 12.69
CA PHE A 90 2.13 5.07 13.21
C PHE A 90 1.66 6.54 13.11
N CYS A 91 2.57 7.50 13.28
CA CYS A 91 2.29 8.90 13.01
C CYS A 91 1.98 9.12 11.52
N GLN A 92 2.83 8.58 10.62
CA GLN A 92 2.61 8.67 9.18
C GLN A 92 1.27 8.05 8.77
N LEU A 93 0.89 6.91 9.36
CA LEU A 93 -0.41 6.27 9.12
C LEU A 93 -1.58 7.23 9.41
N ASN A 94 -1.51 8.01 10.48
CA ASN A 94 -2.56 8.98 10.80
C ASN A 94 -2.54 10.19 9.86
N GLU A 95 -1.36 10.67 9.46
CA GLU A 95 -1.24 11.76 8.49
C GLU A 95 -1.83 11.37 7.12
N ASP A 96 -1.49 10.18 6.64
CA ASP A 96 -1.91 9.67 5.33
C ASP A 96 -3.43 9.49 5.24
N PHE A 97 -4.07 9.10 6.35
CA PHE A 97 -5.50 8.83 6.42
C PHE A 97 -6.34 9.98 6.98
N GLY A 98 -5.70 11.06 7.45
CA GLY A 98 -6.36 12.27 7.92
C GLY A 98 -7.37 12.85 6.91
N PRO A 99 -7.04 12.99 5.61
CA PRO A 99 -8.00 13.45 4.59
C PRO A 99 -9.22 12.54 4.39
N SER A 100 -9.17 11.30 4.90
CA SER A 100 -10.28 10.34 4.86
C SER A 100 -11.07 10.29 6.17
N ASN A 101 -10.81 11.21 7.12
CA ASN A 101 -11.42 11.24 8.45
C ASN A 101 -11.25 9.92 9.23
N ILE A 102 -10.11 9.24 9.08
CA ILE A 102 -9.79 8.04 9.86
C ILE A 102 -8.67 8.37 10.84
N GLN A 103 -8.89 8.07 12.12
CA GLN A 103 -7.92 8.24 13.19
C GLN A 103 -7.62 6.89 13.83
N PHE A 104 -6.37 6.47 13.73
CA PHE A 104 -5.86 5.26 14.37
C PHE A 104 -5.37 5.58 15.78
N PHE A 105 -5.63 4.68 16.71
CA PHE A 105 -5.09 4.75 18.07
C PHE A 105 -4.61 3.37 18.52
N MET A 106 -3.59 3.35 19.38
CA MET A 106 -3.05 2.09 19.90
C MET A 106 -3.95 1.55 21.01
N LYS A 107 -4.48 0.34 20.81
CA LYS A 107 -5.23 -0.39 21.83
C LYS A 107 -4.26 -1.04 22.81
N ASP A 108 -4.23 -0.53 24.04
CA ASP A 108 -3.40 -1.07 25.11
C ASP A 108 -1.91 -1.15 24.74
N GLY A 109 -1.42 -0.15 24.00
CA GLY A 109 -0.03 -0.09 23.52
C GLY A 109 0.32 -1.20 22.52
N TRP A 110 1.50 -1.80 22.67
CA TRP A 110 2.01 -2.88 21.81
C TRP A 110 2.42 -4.10 22.62
N ASN A 111 2.33 -5.28 22.00
CA ASN A 111 2.84 -6.52 22.55
C ASN A 111 4.26 -6.79 22.05
N LEU A 112 5.11 -7.31 22.91
CA LEU A 112 6.41 -7.85 22.55
C LEU A 112 6.30 -9.38 22.58
N LEU A 113 6.31 -10.00 21.40
CA LEU A 113 6.29 -11.46 21.26
C LEU A 113 7.69 -11.94 20.89
N ASN A 114 8.28 -12.80 21.71
CA ASN A 114 9.59 -13.41 21.46
C ASN A 114 9.35 -14.88 21.10
N GLU A 115 9.35 -15.18 19.81
CA GLU A 115 9.21 -16.54 19.29
C GLU A 115 9.90 -16.59 17.93
N THR A 116 11.05 -17.29 17.87
CA THR A 116 11.86 -17.35 16.65
C THR A 116 11.06 -17.94 15.50
N ASP A 117 10.24 -18.97 15.78
CA ASP A 117 9.45 -19.67 14.76
C ASP A 117 8.33 -18.79 14.19
N TRP A 118 7.83 -17.79 14.92
CA TRP A 118 6.87 -16.81 14.39
C TRP A 118 7.57 -15.61 13.73
N HIS A 119 8.74 -15.23 14.23
CA HIS A 119 9.49 -14.07 13.75
C HIS A 119 10.02 -14.25 12.32
N VAL A 120 10.42 -15.48 11.98
CA VAL A 120 10.85 -15.92 10.65
C VAL A 120 10.19 -17.26 10.38
N HIS A 121 9.26 -17.30 9.43
CA HIS A 121 8.53 -18.53 9.09
C HIS A 121 8.37 -18.69 7.59
N THR A 122 8.39 -19.95 7.13
CA THR A 122 8.29 -20.26 5.70
C THR A 122 6.93 -20.84 5.31
N THR A 123 6.10 -21.20 6.30
CA THR A 123 4.81 -21.83 6.04
C THR A 123 3.64 -20.96 6.51
N ILE A 124 2.55 -20.98 5.75
CA ILE A 124 1.32 -20.25 6.09
C ILE A 124 0.72 -20.71 7.45
N PRO A 125 0.71 -22.02 7.81
CA PRO A 125 0.19 -22.46 9.10
C PRO A 125 0.88 -21.83 10.33
N GLU A 126 2.20 -21.59 10.29
CA GLU A 126 2.94 -20.93 11.37
C GLU A 126 2.45 -19.49 11.60
N GLY A 127 2.23 -18.75 10.51
CA GLY A 127 1.64 -17.40 10.60
C GLY A 127 0.19 -17.41 11.08
N ILE A 128 -0.60 -18.42 10.70
CA ILE A 128 -1.99 -18.58 11.18
C ILE A 128 -2.00 -18.87 12.68
N ASP A 129 -1.15 -19.76 13.16
CA ASP A 129 -1.03 -20.09 14.58
C ASP A 129 -0.72 -18.85 15.43
N MET A 130 0.27 -18.05 15.00
CA MET A 130 0.60 -16.76 15.62
C MET A 130 -0.63 -15.83 15.69
N MET A 131 -1.39 -15.70 14.60
CA MET A 131 -2.56 -14.84 14.53
C MET A 131 -3.70 -15.34 15.42
N LEU A 132 -4.03 -16.63 15.35
CA LEU A 132 -5.10 -17.22 16.15
C LEU A 132 -4.80 -17.17 17.65
N THR A 133 -3.54 -17.31 18.03
CA THR A 133 -3.10 -17.26 19.44
C THR A 133 -3.14 -15.85 20.01
N ASN A 134 -2.79 -14.83 19.23
CA ASN A 134 -2.50 -13.49 19.77
C ASN A 134 -3.51 -12.41 19.36
N ASN A 135 -4.44 -12.69 18.46
CA ASN A 135 -5.42 -11.71 18.02
C ASN A 135 -6.27 -11.20 19.20
N VAL A 136 -6.34 -9.87 19.34
CA VAL A 136 -7.19 -9.20 20.32
C VAL A 136 -8.51 -8.79 19.65
N PRO A 137 -9.67 -9.08 20.26
CA PRO A 137 -10.96 -8.68 19.71
C PRO A 137 -11.11 -7.16 19.69
N ASP A 138 -11.99 -6.69 18.79
CA ASP A 138 -12.33 -5.27 18.62
C ASP A 138 -11.09 -4.38 18.36
N ALA A 139 -10.17 -4.90 17.54
CA ALA A 139 -9.00 -4.19 17.06
C ALA A 139 -8.56 -4.71 15.70
N LEU A 140 -7.96 -3.82 14.91
CA LEU A 140 -7.10 -4.19 13.80
C LEU A 140 -5.80 -4.76 14.39
N ASN A 141 -5.57 -6.05 14.23
CA ASN A 141 -4.34 -6.69 14.68
C ASN A 141 -3.25 -6.52 13.61
N ALA A 142 -2.12 -5.93 14.00
CA ALA A 142 -0.99 -5.65 13.11
C ALA A 142 0.27 -6.34 13.63
N TYR A 143 0.89 -7.18 12.80
CA TYR A 143 2.07 -7.98 13.15
C TYR A 143 3.30 -7.46 12.42
N PHE A 144 4.34 -7.13 13.18
CA PHE A 144 5.65 -6.75 12.65
C PHE A 144 6.61 -7.93 12.80
N VAL A 145 6.81 -8.65 11.70
CA VAL A 145 7.66 -9.84 11.58
C VAL A 145 8.82 -9.56 10.63
N ALA A 146 9.92 -10.31 10.74
CA ALA A 146 11.08 -10.10 9.88
C ALA A 146 10.88 -10.73 8.50
N ASP A 147 10.37 -11.96 8.47
CA ASP A 147 10.21 -12.73 7.24
C ASP A 147 8.97 -13.64 7.35
N PRO A 148 7.78 -13.17 6.89
CA PRO A 148 6.57 -13.98 6.86
C PRO A 148 6.51 -14.87 5.64
N ALA A 149 5.83 -16.00 5.79
CA ALA A 149 5.55 -16.89 4.66
C ALA A 149 4.75 -16.17 3.56
N GLY A 150 5.21 -16.30 2.31
CA GLY A 150 4.53 -15.76 1.12
C GLY A 150 4.97 -14.35 0.70
N ASN A 151 6.09 -13.85 1.21
CA ASN A 151 6.71 -12.57 0.83
C ASN A 151 7.95 -12.77 -0.07
#